data_AF-A0A438J3H2-F1
#
_entry.id   AF-A0A438J3H2-F1
#
_cell.length_a   1.000
_cell.length_b   1.000
_cell.length_c   1.000
_cell.angle_alpha   90.00
_cell.angle_beta   90.00
_cell.angle_gamma   90.00
#
_symmetry.space_group_name_H-M   'P 1'
#
loop_
_entity.id
_entity.type
_entity.pdbx_description
1 polymer ?
#
loop_
_entity_poly.entity_id
_entity_poly.type
_entity_poly.pdbx_seq_one_letter_code
_entity_poly.pdbx_strand_id
1 'polypeptide(L)'
;MFTLFKGHDMLAPFTAGWQASDTNPLVIEKSKGAYVWDINGKKYLDSLAGLWCTALGGSEPRLVAAAIAQLNTLPFFLLESYYKTLSGTFFIYSCSYQQYDSFLLSIASFFYIDLAKELLNTFTATKMGKAFFTNSGSEANDTQV
;
A
#
# COMPACT_ATOMS: atom_id res chain seq x y z
N MET A 1 36.07 -21.71 -5.54
CA MET A 1 36.43 -20.29 -5.71
C MET A 1 35.13 -19.53 -5.99
N PHE A 2 34.50 -18.96 -4.96
CA PHE A 2 33.27 -18.18 -5.13
C PHE A 2 33.65 -16.85 -5.79
N THR A 3 33.17 -16.62 -7.00
CA THR A 3 33.25 -15.30 -7.63
C THR A 3 32.40 -14.34 -6.81
N LEU A 4 33.05 -13.45 -6.06
CA LEU A 4 32.41 -12.32 -5.38
C LEU A 4 31.77 -11.45 -6.48
N PHE A 5 30.43 -11.41 -6.54
CA PHE A 5 29.74 -10.50 -7.44
C PHE A 5 30.14 -9.07 -7.05
N LYS A 6 30.77 -8.33 -7.98
CA LYS A 6 30.99 -6.89 -7.81
C LYS A 6 29.67 -6.21 -8.17
N GLY A 7 29.01 -5.57 -7.20
CA GLY A 7 27.70 -4.93 -7.36
C GLY A 7 27.05 -4.65 -6.01
N HIS A 8 25.86 -4.04 -6.02
CA HIS A 8 25.04 -3.87 -4.83
C HIS A 8 24.21 -5.14 -4.53
N ASP A 9 23.90 -5.40 -3.25
CA ASP A 9 23.24 -6.64 -2.82
C ASP A 9 21.74 -6.75 -3.16
N MET A 10 21.16 -5.70 -3.75
CA MET A 10 19.74 -5.65 -4.12
C MET A 10 19.49 -6.19 -5.53
N LEU A 11 18.56 -7.14 -5.67
CA LEU A 11 18.00 -7.53 -6.96
C LEU A 11 16.84 -6.58 -7.32
N ALA A 12 17.11 -5.63 -8.22
CA ALA A 12 16.11 -4.66 -8.63
C ALA A 12 15.03 -5.30 -9.53
N PRO A 13 13.73 -5.06 -9.26
CA PRO A 13 12.64 -5.60 -10.08
C PRO A 13 12.68 -5.01 -11.49
N PHE A 14 12.32 -5.82 -12.49
CA PHE A 14 12.27 -5.42 -13.91
C PHE A 14 13.55 -4.75 -14.45
N THR A 15 14.70 -5.04 -13.84
CA THR A 15 16.00 -4.47 -14.19
C THR A 15 16.84 -5.53 -14.89
N ALA A 16 17.60 -5.15 -15.93
CA ALA A 16 18.40 -6.12 -16.65
C ALA A 16 19.53 -6.65 -15.74
N GLY A 17 19.69 -7.98 -15.65
CA GLY A 17 20.54 -8.61 -14.63
C GLY A 17 22.00 -8.16 -14.61
N TRP A 18 22.54 -7.67 -15.73
CA TRP A 18 23.90 -7.10 -15.77
C TRP A 18 24.03 -5.77 -14.99
N GLN A 19 22.95 -5.01 -14.84
CA GLN A 19 22.93 -3.76 -14.06
C GLN A 19 23.08 -4.01 -12.56
N ALA A 20 22.78 -5.22 -12.06
CA ALA A 20 23.03 -5.58 -10.66
C ALA A 20 24.53 -5.58 -10.31
N SER A 21 25.42 -5.60 -11.32
CA SER A 21 26.86 -5.45 -11.12
C SER A 21 27.35 -4.00 -11.05
N ASP A 22 26.44 -3.03 -11.20
CA ASP A 22 26.78 -1.62 -11.04
C ASP A 22 27.14 -1.33 -9.58
N THR A 23 28.26 -0.64 -9.40
CA THR A 23 28.79 -0.25 -8.07
C THR A 23 28.38 1.17 -7.68
N ASN A 24 27.81 1.93 -8.62
CA ASN A 24 27.35 3.30 -8.38
C ASN A 24 25.90 3.49 -8.87
N PRO A 25 24.93 2.76 -8.30
CA PRO A 25 23.53 2.91 -8.69
C PRO A 25 23.01 4.32 -8.40
N LEU A 26 22.05 4.78 -9.19
CA LEU A 26 21.31 6.01 -8.88
C LEU A 26 20.45 5.77 -7.62
N VAL A 27 20.77 6.47 -6.54
CA VAL A 27 20.02 6.41 -5.28
C VAL A 27 19.24 7.70 -5.07
N ILE A 28 17.92 7.59 -5.02
CA ILE A 28 17.00 8.69 -4.72
C ILE A 28 16.80 8.79 -3.20
N GLU A 29 17.02 9.97 -2.63
CA GLU A 29 16.88 10.22 -1.18
C GLU A 29 15.54 10.90 -0.84
N LYS A 30 15.04 11.76 -1.73
CA LYS A 30 13.89 12.63 -1.43
C LYS A 30 13.00 12.84 -2.63
N SER A 31 11.70 13.03 -2.38
CA SER A 31 10.72 13.50 -3.36
C SER A 31 9.91 14.69 -2.82
N LYS A 32 9.41 15.54 -3.72
CA LYS A 32 8.52 16.67 -3.42
C LYS A 32 7.81 17.12 -4.70
N GLY A 33 6.49 16.99 -4.74
CA GLY A 33 5.70 17.27 -5.94
C GLY A 33 6.15 16.38 -7.10
N ALA A 34 6.33 16.95 -8.29
CA ALA A 34 6.79 16.21 -9.48
C ALA A 34 8.33 16.02 -9.56
N TYR A 35 9.07 16.22 -8.46
CA TYR A 35 10.53 16.18 -8.47
C TYR A 35 11.09 15.22 -7.44
N VAL A 36 12.26 14.66 -7.77
CA VAL A 36 13.07 13.82 -6.90
C VAL A 36 14.51 14.31 -6.84
N TRP A 37 15.21 13.99 -5.75
CA TRP A 37 16.60 14.34 -5.52
C TRP A 37 17.40 13.08 -5.20
N ASP A 38 18.55 12.94 -5.85
CA ASP A 38 19.52 11.91 -5.47
C ASP A 38 20.32 12.29 -4.22
N ILE A 39 21.07 11.33 -3.69
CA ILE A 39 21.97 11.52 -2.54
C ILE A 39 23.07 12.56 -2.77
N ASN A 40 23.34 12.95 -4.02
CA ASN A 40 24.29 14.00 -4.38
C ASN A 40 23.60 15.37 -4.50
N GLY A 41 22.31 15.46 -4.19
CA GLY A 41 21.50 16.68 -4.25
C GLY A 41 21.04 17.07 -5.66
N LYS A 42 21.30 16.25 -6.70
CA LYS A 42 20.86 16.55 -8.06
C LYS A 42 19.35 16.33 -8.18
N LYS A 43 18.67 17.33 -8.74
CA LYS A 43 17.23 17.36 -8.92
C LYS A 43 16.83 16.76 -10.27
N TYR A 44 15.82 15.91 -10.26
CA TYR A 44 15.25 15.26 -11.45
C TYR A 44 13.74 15.51 -11.51
N LEU A 45 13.22 15.68 -12.73
CA LEU A 45 11.78 15.66 -12.99
C LEU A 45 11.32 14.20 -13.03
N ASP A 46 10.33 13.86 -12.21
CA ASP A 46 9.65 12.58 -12.27
C ASP A 46 8.48 12.70 -13.26
N SER A 47 8.75 12.35 -14.53
CA SER A 47 7.76 12.41 -15.60
C SER A 47 6.83 11.19 -15.65
N LEU A 48 7.03 10.20 -14.78
CA LEU A 48 6.24 8.95 -14.74
C LEU A 48 5.41 8.80 -13.46
N ALA A 49 5.51 9.76 -12.53
CA ALA A 49 4.90 9.66 -11.20
C ALA A 49 5.31 8.35 -10.50
N GLY A 50 6.62 8.09 -10.49
CA GLY A 50 7.26 6.85 -10.07
C GLY A 50 7.02 5.74 -11.09
N LEU A 51 5.91 5.05 -10.94
CA LEU A 51 5.39 4.06 -11.88
C LEU A 51 3.86 4.21 -11.93
N TRP A 52 3.41 5.43 -12.25
CA TRP A 52 1.99 5.80 -12.30
C TRP A 52 1.28 5.76 -10.93
N CYS A 53 2.03 5.85 -9.83
CA CYS A 53 1.48 5.72 -8.47
C CYS A 53 1.36 7.06 -7.73
N THR A 54 2.27 8.01 -7.96
CA THR A 54 2.34 9.25 -7.16
C THR A 54 1.59 10.40 -7.84
N ALA A 55 0.30 10.22 -8.11
CA ALA A 55 -0.53 11.20 -8.83
C ALA A 55 -0.64 12.57 -8.12
N LEU A 56 -0.58 12.58 -6.78
CA LEU A 56 -0.59 13.80 -5.96
C LEU A 56 0.83 14.39 -5.74
N GLY A 57 1.85 13.78 -6.33
CA GLY A 57 3.25 14.14 -6.15
C GLY A 57 3.90 13.51 -4.92
N GLY A 58 5.24 13.52 -4.92
CA GLY A 58 6.04 13.00 -3.82
C GLY A 58 5.88 13.80 -2.53
N SER A 59 5.85 13.09 -1.40
CA SER A 59 5.78 13.65 -0.04
C SER A 59 4.65 14.66 0.19
N GLU A 60 3.45 14.38 -0.32
CA GLU A 60 2.26 15.20 -0.10
C GLU A 60 1.90 15.30 1.40
N PRO A 61 1.95 16.50 2.02
CA PRO A 61 1.80 16.65 3.47
C PRO A 61 0.50 16.10 4.04
N ARG A 62 -0.62 16.19 3.31
CA ARG A 62 -1.91 15.64 3.77
C ARG A 62 -1.87 14.12 3.90
N LEU A 63 -1.26 13.43 2.94
CA LEU A 63 -1.14 11.96 2.98
C LEU A 63 -0.19 11.51 4.09
N VAL A 64 0.94 12.21 4.24
CA VAL A 64 1.91 11.93 5.31
C VAL A 64 1.25 12.09 6.68
N ALA A 65 0.49 13.17 6.90
CA ALA A 65 -0.22 13.39 8.16
C ALA A 65 -1.27 12.29 8.45
N ALA A 66 -2.06 11.90 7.44
CA ALA A 66 -3.04 10.82 7.57
C ALA A 66 -2.39 9.47 7.90
N ALA A 67 -1.27 9.14 7.23
CA ALA A 67 -0.52 7.91 7.48
C ALA A 67 0.07 7.89 8.90
N ILE A 68 0.69 8.99 9.35
CA ILE A 68 1.24 9.11 10.72
C ILE A 68 0.12 8.94 11.76
N ALA A 69 -1.02 9.60 11.57
CA ALA A 69 -2.16 9.50 12.49
C ALA A 69 -2.66 8.05 12.59
N GLN A 70 -2.79 7.35 11.45
CA GLN A 70 -3.22 5.96 11.42
C GLN A 70 -2.19 5.03 12.06
N LEU A 71 -0.90 5.18 11.74
CA LEU A 71 0.18 4.35 12.28
C LEU A 71 0.32 4.50 13.81
N ASN A 72 0.10 5.71 14.34
CA ASN A 72 0.10 5.94 15.79
C ASN A 72 -1.12 5.35 16.49
N THR A 73 -2.24 5.17 15.77
CA THR A 73 -3.49 4.65 16.32
C THR A 73 -3.52 3.12 16.24
N LEU A 74 -3.30 2.57 15.05
CA LEU A 74 -3.27 1.14 14.79
C LEU A 74 -2.50 0.86 13.49
N PRO A 75 -1.23 0.43 13.58
CA PRO A 75 -0.38 0.23 12.41
C PRO A 75 -0.71 -1.04 11.63
N PHE A 76 -1.16 -2.09 12.32
CA PHE A 76 -1.56 -3.35 11.70
C PHE A 76 -2.53 -4.10 12.60
N PHE A 77 -3.55 -4.70 11.99
CA PHE A 77 -4.45 -5.65 12.65
C PHE A 77 -4.91 -6.69 11.62
N LEU A 78 -5.00 -7.94 12.05
CA LEU A 78 -5.46 -9.03 11.21
C LEU A 78 -6.96 -8.85 10.91
N LEU A 79 -7.29 -8.64 9.64
CA LEU A 79 -8.67 -8.66 9.16
C LEU A 79 -9.11 -10.10 8.89
N GLU A 80 -9.33 -10.85 9.97
CA GLU A 80 -10.03 -12.13 9.91
C GLU A 80 -11.37 -11.98 10.65
N SER A 81 -12.40 -11.64 9.87
CA SER A 81 -13.82 -11.71 10.21
C SER A 81 -14.27 -11.10 11.55
N TYR A 82 -14.68 -9.81 11.60
CA TYR A 82 -15.66 -9.36 12.61
C TYR A 82 -16.31 -7.98 12.36
N TYR A 83 -17.45 -7.87 11.65
CA TYR A 83 -18.52 -6.93 12.08
C TYR A 83 -19.92 -7.40 11.66
N LYS A 84 -20.76 -7.62 12.67
CA LYS A 84 -22.22 -7.76 12.59
C LYS A 84 -22.81 -6.41 12.99
N THR A 85 -23.27 -5.61 12.04
CA THR A 85 -24.16 -4.49 12.36
C THR A 85 -25.57 -5.06 12.56
N LEU A 86 -26.31 -4.52 13.52
CA LEU A 86 -27.65 -4.94 14.00
C LEU A 86 -28.80 -4.83 12.96
N SER A 87 -28.56 -5.14 11.69
CA SER A 87 -29.61 -5.27 10.68
C SER A 87 -29.13 -6.13 9.49
N GLY A 88 -29.55 -7.41 9.44
CA GLY A 88 -29.53 -8.22 8.22
C GLY A 88 -28.31 -9.13 7.99
N THR A 89 -28.50 -10.41 8.35
CA THR A 89 -27.85 -11.67 7.92
C THR A 89 -26.71 -11.65 6.88
N PHE A 90 -25.56 -12.25 7.22
CA PHE A 90 -24.82 -13.20 6.37
C PHE A 90 -23.86 -14.08 7.22
N PHE A 91 -23.75 -15.37 6.89
CA PHE A 91 -22.94 -16.38 7.59
C PHE A 91 -21.43 -16.17 7.39
N ILE A 92 -20.60 -16.55 8.37
CA ILE A 92 -19.32 -17.29 8.22
C ILE A 92 -18.79 -17.76 9.59
N TYR A 93 -18.09 -18.90 9.55
CA TYR A 93 -17.63 -19.78 10.63
C TYR A 93 -16.66 -19.15 11.64
N SER A 94 -16.80 -19.59 12.89
CA SER A 94 -15.92 -19.27 14.02
C SER A 94 -14.73 -20.25 14.14
N CYS A 95 -13.55 -19.74 14.47
CA CYS A 95 -12.61 -20.45 15.34
C CYS A 95 -12.40 -19.59 16.59
N SER A 96 -12.92 -20.05 17.73
CA SER A 96 -12.86 -19.33 19.01
C SER A 96 -11.41 -19.18 19.47
N TYR A 97 -10.91 -17.96 19.69
CA TYR A 97 -10.00 -17.66 20.81
C TYR A 97 -9.86 -16.14 21.05
N GLN A 98 -10.24 -15.76 22.28
CA GLN A 98 -9.80 -14.58 23.06
C GLN A 98 -10.34 -13.16 22.81
N GLN A 99 -10.64 -12.58 23.97
CA GLN A 99 -11.33 -11.35 24.31
C GLN A 99 -10.38 -10.16 24.13
N TYR A 100 -10.43 -9.51 22.96
CA TYR A 100 -9.75 -8.23 22.72
C TYR A 100 -10.73 -7.06 22.89
N ASP A 101 -10.22 -5.97 23.46
CA ASP A 101 -10.95 -4.78 23.87
C ASP A 101 -11.76 -4.17 22.72
N SER A 102 -13.09 -4.17 22.86
CA SER A 102 -14.04 -3.89 21.76
C SER A 102 -13.92 -2.48 21.17
N PHE A 103 -13.26 -1.56 21.87
CA PHE A 103 -13.05 -0.17 21.45
C PHE A 103 -11.96 -0.04 20.36
N LEU A 104 -10.86 -0.79 20.46
CA LEU A 104 -9.79 -0.75 19.45
C LEU A 104 -10.20 -1.46 18.16
N LEU A 105 -11.01 -2.51 18.27
CA LEU A 105 -11.65 -3.20 17.13
C LEU A 105 -12.57 -2.27 16.33
N SER A 106 -13.22 -1.30 16.98
CA SER A 106 -14.15 -0.36 16.34
C SER A 106 -13.42 0.58 15.36
N ILE A 107 -12.29 1.17 15.78
CA ILE A 107 -11.61 2.25 15.03
C ILE A 107 -10.98 1.74 13.73
N ALA A 108 -10.35 0.56 13.74
CA ALA A 108 -9.71 -0.05 12.56
C ALA A 108 -10.70 -0.35 11.43
N SER A 109 -11.86 -0.84 11.86
CA SER A 109 -12.92 -1.39 11.04
C SER A 109 -13.64 -0.32 10.23
N PHE A 110 -13.82 0.87 10.83
CA PHE A 110 -14.50 1.98 10.16
C PHE A 110 -13.74 2.45 8.91
N PHE A 111 -12.41 2.54 8.95
CA PHE A 111 -11.64 3.02 7.79
C PHE A 111 -11.79 2.12 6.56
N TYR A 112 -11.69 0.80 6.72
CA TYR A 112 -11.83 -0.14 5.60
C TYR A 112 -13.27 -0.16 5.05
N ILE A 113 -14.27 -0.09 5.93
CA ILE A 113 -15.68 -0.04 5.53
C ILE A 113 -15.98 1.25 4.78
N ASP A 114 -15.52 2.38 5.29
CA ASP A 114 -15.80 3.69 4.69
C ASP A 114 -15.04 3.87 3.36
N LEU A 115 -13.79 3.39 3.28
CA LEU A 115 -13.06 3.31 2.01
C LEU A 115 -13.81 2.43 0.99
N ALA A 116 -14.30 1.26 1.38
CA ALA A 116 -15.08 0.39 0.49
C ALA A 116 -16.35 1.08 -0.02
N LYS A 117 -17.09 1.77 0.85
CA LYS A 117 -18.27 2.54 0.46
C LYS A 117 -17.93 3.66 -0.50
N GLU A 118 -16.87 4.43 -0.21
CA GLU A 118 -16.45 5.55 -1.04
C GLU A 118 -16.06 5.08 -2.45
N LEU A 119 -15.29 3.98 -2.54
CA LEU A 119 -14.93 3.35 -3.80
C LEU A 119 -16.16 2.95 -4.62
N LEU A 120 -17.08 2.20 -4.02
CA LEU A 120 -18.28 1.69 -4.69
C LEU A 120 -19.28 2.78 -5.08
N ASN A 121 -19.31 3.91 -4.36
CA ASN A 121 -20.26 4.99 -4.64
C ASN A 121 -19.69 6.04 -5.60
N THR A 122 -18.37 6.28 -5.59
CA THR A 122 -17.77 7.43 -6.27
C THR A 122 -17.03 7.04 -7.55
N PHE A 123 -16.36 5.88 -7.57
CA PHE A 123 -15.36 5.59 -8.60
C PHE A 123 -15.74 4.46 -9.57
N THR A 124 -16.81 3.72 -9.30
CA THR A 124 -17.25 2.61 -10.17
C THR A 124 -18.28 3.07 -11.19
N ALA A 125 -18.02 2.86 -12.48
CA ALA A 125 -18.91 3.27 -13.57
C ALA A 125 -20.28 2.58 -13.53
N THR A 126 -20.32 1.35 -13.01
CA THR A 126 -21.54 0.58 -12.74
C THR A 126 -21.60 0.25 -11.26
N LYS A 127 -22.82 0.07 -10.73
CA LYS A 127 -23.02 -0.24 -9.31
C LYS A 127 -22.43 -1.61 -8.98
N MET A 128 -21.26 -1.63 -8.36
CA MET A 128 -20.65 -2.84 -7.80
C MET A 128 -21.17 -3.12 -6.38
N GLY A 129 -21.17 -4.39 -5.98
CA GLY A 129 -21.79 -4.80 -4.70
C GLY A 129 -20.83 -4.92 -3.52
N LYS A 130 -19.54 -5.21 -3.77
CA LYS A 130 -18.52 -5.47 -2.75
C LYS A 130 -17.14 -5.04 -3.25
N ALA A 131 -16.25 -4.69 -2.33
CA ALA A 131 -14.84 -4.45 -2.59
C ALA A 131 -14.01 -5.50 -1.85
N PHE A 132 -12.98 -6.04 -2.52
CA PHE A 132 -11.97 -6.90 -1.92
C PHE A 132 -10.62 -6.17 -2.02
N PHE A 133 -9.87 -6.14 -0.92
CA PHE A 133 -8.61 -5.40 -0.84
C PHE A 133 -7.42 -6.34 -1.00
N THR A 134 -6.49 -5.95 -1.87
CA THR A 134 -5.19 -6.61 -2.08
C THR A 134 -4.09 -5.56 -1.98
N ASN A 135 -2.83 -6.01 -1.90
CA ASN A 135 -1.68 -5.11 -1.78
C ASN A 135 -1.13 -4.67 -3.14
N SER A 136 -1.46 -5.38 -4.21
CA SER A 136 -0.96 -5.10 -5.56
C SER A 136 -1.99 -5.37 -6.67
N GLY A 137 -1.74 -4.78 -7.85
CA GLY A 137 -2.53 -5.05 -9.04
C GLY A 137 -2.42 -6.50 -9.53
N SER A 138 -1.26 -7.14 -9.36
CA SER A 138 -1.10 -8.57 -9.66
C SER A 138 -1.95 -9.45 -8.75
N GLU A 139 -1.94 -9.21 -7.43
CA GLU A 139 -2.83 -9.91 -6.49
C GLU A 139 -4.31 -9.65 -6.79
N ALA A 140 -4.67 -8.43 -7.20
CA ALA A 140 -6.03 -8.10 -7.58
C ALA A 140 -6.47 -8.93 -8.80
N ASN A 141 -5.61 -9.08 -9.81
CA ASN A 141 -5.87 -9.89 -10.99
C ASN A 141 -6.00 -11.38 -10.63
N ASP A 142 -5.14 -11.89 -9.75
CA ASP A 142 -5.18 -13.28 -9.28
C ASP A 142 -6.39 -13.56 -8.38
N THR A 143 -7.04 -12.54 -7.83
CA THR A 143 -8.26 -12.67 -7.03
C THR A 143 -9.54 -12.69 -7.86
N GLN A 144 -9.50 -12.25 -9.13
CA GLN A 144 -10.67 -12.16 -10.01
C GLN A 144 -11.19 -13.52 -10.54
N VAL A 145 -10.75 -14.64 -9.96
CA VAL A 145 -11.10 -16.00 -10.39
C VAL A 145 -12.51 -16.42 -10.02
#